data_AF-A0A3D3TP75-F1
#
_entry.id   AF-A0A3D3TP75-F1
#
_cell.length_a   1.000
_cell.length_b   1.000
_cell.length_c   1.000
_cell.angle_alpha   90.00
_cell.angle_beta   90.00
_cell.angle_gamma   90.00
#
_symmetry.space_group_name_H-M   'P 1'
#
loop_
_entity.id
_entity.type
_entity.pdbx_description
1 polymer ?
#
loop_
_entity_poly.entity_id
_entity_poly.type
_entity_poly.pdbx_seq_one_letter_code
_entity_poly.pdbx_strand_id
1 'polypeptide(L)'
;YIKKSLNNYTTYDKIEENWGIFIKETYYETEEVEEATDTDTVIKELQNKITLNLDRGVKILDITPEVKKQEKEYEIRVLVTVEEDIAESQVVATETETEREKEDESPET
;
A
#
# COMPACT_ATOMS: atom_id res chain seq x y z
N TYR A 1 -1.69 -40.86 -20.81
CA TYR A 1 -2.24 -39.60 -21.35
C TYR A 1 -3.76 -39.72 -21.45
N ILE A 2 -4.45 -39.32 -20.37
CA ILE A 2 -5.91 -39.17 -20.34
C ILE A 2 -6.22 -37.73 -20.74
N LYS A 3 -7.22 -37.57 -21.61
CA LYS A 3 -7.48 -36.37 -22.40
C LYS A 3 -7.76 -35.14 -21.54
N LYS A 4 -7.11 -34.03 -21.93
CA LYS A 4 -7.49 -32.63 -21.73
C LYS A 4 -9.01 -32.47 -21.71
N SER A 5 -9.60 -32.24 -20.55
CA SER A 5 -10.87 -31.53 -20.51
C SER A 5 -10.58 -30.09 -20.90
N LEU A 6 -11.18 -29.65 -22.00
CA LEU A 6 -11.32 -28.24 -22.33
C LEU A 6 -11.91 -27.55 -21.10
N ASN A 7 -11.07 -26.85 -20.34
CA ASN A 7 -11.58 -25.81 -19.50
C ASN A 7 -12.20 -24.75 -20.43
N ASN A 8 -13.47 -24.39 -20.20
CA ASN A 8 -14.20 -23.41 -21.00
C ASN A 8 -14.13 -21.99 -20.38
N TYR A 9 -13.40 -21.81 -19.27
CA TYR A 9 -13.21 -20.49 -18.66
C TYR A 9 -12.37 -19.59 -19.56
N THR A 10 -12.82 -18.34 -19.74
CA THR A 10 -12.08 -17.32 -20.50
C THR A 10 -10.80 -16.90 -19.78
N THR A 11 -10.88 -16.80 -18.45
CA THR A 11 -9.77 -16.47 -17.54
C THR A 11 -9.87 -17.40 -16.32
N TYR A 12 -8.75 -17.95 -15.85
CA TYR A 12 -8.77 -18.91 -14.74
C TYR A 12 -7.45 -18.98 -13.99
N ASP A 13 -7.55 -19.35 -12.71
CA ASP A 13 -6.42 -19.79 -11.90
C ASP A 13 -6.32 -21.32 -11.88
N LYS A 14 -5.09 -21.85 -11.96
CA LYS A 14 -4.81 -23.29 -11.89
C LYS A 14 -4.06 -23.61 -10.61
N ILE A 15 -4.59 -24.55 -9.83
CA ILE A 15 -3.90 -25.15 -8.68
C ILE A 15 -3.53 -26.59 -9.04
N GLU A 16 -2.25 -26.93 -8.86
CA GLU A 16 -1.72 -28.27 -9.12
C GLU A 16 -1.22 -28.90 -7.82
N GLU A 17 -1.86 -29.99 -7.40
CA GLU A 17 -1.48 -30.74 -6.20
C GLU A 17 -0.82 -32.05 -6.63
N ASN A 18 0.44 -32.25 -6.20
CA ASN A 18 1.19 -33.47 -6.49
C ASN A 18 1.18 -34.40 -5.27
N TRP A 19 0.55 -35.58 -5.42
CA TRP A 19 0.59 -36.65 -4.41
C TRP A 19 1.43 -37.85 -4.92
N GLY A 20 2.67 -37.57 -5.30
CA GLY A 20 3.61 -38.59 -5.76
C GLY A 20 3.38 -39.00 -7.21
N ILE A 21 2.55 -40.01 -7.47
CA ILE A 21 2.30 -40.53 -8.85
C ILE A 21 1.02 -39.98 -9.49
N PHE A 22 0.16 -39.31 -8.72
CA PHE A 22 -1.01 -38.64 -9.27
C PHE A 22 -0.88 -37.14 -9.10
N ILE A 23 -1.16 -36.43 -10.18
CA ILE A 23 -1.24 -34.98 -10.23
C ILE A 23 -2.72 -34.63 -10.35
N LYS A 24 -3.22 -33.83 -9.42
CA LYS A 24 -4.57 -33.30 -9.44
C LYS A 24 -4.50 -31.83 -9.86
N GLU A 25 -5.17 -31.51 -10.95
CA GLU A 25 -5.32 -30.14 -11.44
C GLU A 25 -6.72 -29.64 -11.10
N THR A 26 -6.81 -28.48 -10.44
CA THR A 26 -8.08 -27.79 -10.15
C THR A 26 -8.05 -26.43 -10.82
N TYR A 27 -9.13 -26.07 -11.53
CA TYR A 27 -9.26 -24.82 -12.25
C TYR A 27 -10.38 -23.99 -11.62
N TYR A 28 -10.12 -22.72 -11.33
CA TYR A 28 -11.10 -21.77 -10.81
C TYR A 28 -11.33 -20.67 -11.86
N GLU A 29 -12.58 -20.42 -12.20
CA GLU A 29 -12.96 -19.30 -13.09
C GLU A 29 -12.71 -17.98 -12.38
N THR A 30 -12.05 -17.04 -13.06
CA THR A 30 -11.79 -15.70 -12.55
C THR A 30 -12.55 -14.69 -13.41
N GLU A 31 -13.35 -13.84 -12.77
CA GLU A 31 -14.02 -12.71 -13.40
C GLU A 31 -13.28 -11.42 -13.02
N GLU A 32 -12.86 -10.64 -14.01
CA GLU A 32 -12.39 -9.27 -13.77
C GLU A 32 -13.60 -8.39 -13.50
N VAL A 33 -13.76 -7.97 -12.24
CA VAL A 33 -14.80 -7.02 -11.85
C VAL A 33 -14.20 -5.62 -11.94
N GLU A 34 -14.61 -4.86 -12.95
CA GLU A 34 -14.36 -3.41 -12.99
C GLU A 34 -15.28 -2.74 -11.96
N GLU A 35 -14.79 -2.57 -10.72
CA GLU A 35 -15.51 -1.77 -9.73
C GLU A 35 -15.45 -0.28 -10.08
N ALA A 36 -16.58 0.41 -9.95
CA ALA A 36 -16.63 1.86 -10.08
C ALA A 36 -15.73 2.50 -9.02
N THR A 37 -14.74 3.28 -9.44
CA THR A 37 -13.84 3.99 -8.53
C THR A 37 -14.63 4.92 -7.60
N ASP A 38 -14.58 4.66 -6.29
CA ASP A 38 -15.11 5.57 -5.28
C ASP A 38 -14.16 6.75 -5.08
N THR A 39 -14.50 7.88 -5.70
CA THR A 39 -13.70 9.11 -5.64
C THR A 39 -13.55 9.64 -4.21
N ASP A 40 -14.53 9.44 -3.33
CA ASP A 40 -14.46 9.94 -1.95
C ASP A 40 -13.43 9.18 -1.12
N THR A 41 -13.33 7.87 -1.33
CA THR A 41 -12.31 7.03 -0.70
C THR A 41 -10.91 7.43 -1.18
N VAL A 42 -10.73 7.64 -2.49
CA VAL A 42 -9.43 8.07 -3.04
C VAL A 42 -9.01 9.45 -2.52
N ILE A 43 -9.96 10.39 -2.41
CA ILE A 43 -9.68 11.73 -1.84
C ILE A 43 -9.19 11.59 -0.39
N LYS A 44 -9.86 10.80 0.45
CA LYS A 44 -9.45 10.61 1.85
C LYS A 44 -8.07 9.98 1.95
N GLU A 45 -7.75 8.99 1.11
CA GLU A 45 -6.43 8.41 1.08
C GLU A 45 -5.35 9.42 0.70
N LEU A 46 -5.60 10.24 -0.33
CA LEU A 46 -4.68 11.29 -0.75
C LEU A 46 -4.47 12.33 0.36
N GLN A 47 -5.54 12.78 1.01
CA GLN A 47 -5.47 13.70 2.14
C GLN A 47 -4.63 13.15 3.29
N ASN A 48 -4.85 11.88 3.63
CA ASN A 48 -4.10 11.22 4.71
C ASN A 48 -2.61 11.08 4.34
N LYS A 49 -2.31 10.63 3.12
CA LYS A 49 -0.93 10.53 2.63
C LYS A 49 -0.22 11.88 2.65
N ILE A 50 -0.86 12.95 2.20
CA ILE A 50 -0.26 14.30 2.24
C ILE A 50 0.01 14.68 3.69
N THR A 51 -1.00 14.57 4.56
CA THR A 51 -0.91 14.99 5.97
C THR A 51 0.18 14.23 6.75
N LEU A 52 0.33 12.93 6.52
CA LEU A 52 1.36 12.11 7.16
C LEU A 52 2.79 12.50 6.77
N ASN A 53 2.97 13.13 5.60
CA ASN A 53 4.27 13.59 5.12
C ASN A 53 4.58 15.04 5.48
N LEU A 54 3.65 15.74 6.14
CA LEU A 54 3.92 17.08 6.66
C LEU A 54 4.58 16.98 8.04
N ASP A 55 5.44 17.96 8.37
CA ASP A 55 6.12 18.00 9.65
C ASP A 55 5.15 18.14 10.85
N ARG A 56 5.55 17.64 12.03
CA ARG A 56 4.66 17.56 13.20
C ARG A 56 4.21 18.94 13.74
N GLY A 57 4.85 20.02 13.30
CA GLY A 57 4.53 21.40 13.69
C GLY A 57 3.67 22.18 12.69
N VAL A 58 3.28 21.60 11.55
CA VAL A 58 2.42 22.32 10.60
C VAL A 58 0.96 22.32 11.04
N LYS A 59 0.34 23.49 10.91
CA LYS A 59 -1.09 23.69 11.09
C LYS A 59 -1.77 23.68 9.73
N ILE A 60 -2.67 22.73 9.52
CA ILE A 60 -3.50 22.68 8.30
C ILE A 60 -4.55 23.78 8.36
N LEU A 61 -4.57 24.64 7.35
CA LEU A 61 -5.54 25.72 7.21
C LEU A 61 -6.75 25.30 6.37
N ASP A 62 -6.50 24.63 5.25
CA ASP A 62 -7.53 24.26 4.31
C ASP A 62 -7.15 23.02 3.50
N ILE A 63 -8.16 22.24 3.11
CA ILE A 63 -8.04 21.11 2.21
C ILE A 63 -9.16 21.20 1.18
N THR A 64 -8.79 21.49 -0.06
CA THR A 64 -9.74 21.62 -1.17
C THR A 64 -9.51 20.50 -2.20
N PRO A 65 -10.40 19.49 -2.25
CA PRO A 65 -10.39 18.48 -3.31
C PRO A 65 -11.16 18.98 -4.55
N GLU A 66 -10.62 18.68 -5.73
CA GLU A 66 -11.21 18.92 -7.04
C GLU A 66 -11.24 17.58 -7.80
N VAL A 67 -12.42 17.20 -8.29
CA VAL A 67 -12.62 15.97 -9.06
C VAL A 67 -13.14 16.33 -10.44
N LYS A 68 -12.43 15.88 -11.47
CA LYS A 68 -12.88 15.95 -12.86
C LYS A 68 -13.06 14.54 -13.41
N LYS A 69 -14.28 14.23 -13.82
CA LYS A 69 -14.56 13.00 -14.55
C LYS A 69 -14.18 13.19 -16.02
N GLN A 70 -13.23 12.40 -16.50
CA GLN A 70 -12.92 12.25 -17.92
C GLN A 70 -13.62 10.99 -18.46
N GLU A 71 -13.54 10.71 -19.77
CA GLU A 71 -14.34 9.63 -20.40
C GLU A 71 -14.08 8.25 -19.79
N LYS A 72 -12.83 7.94 -19.43
CA LYS A 72 -12.43 6.62 -18.90
C LYS A 72 -11.74 6.68 -17.53
N GLU A 73 -11.46 7.87 -17.02
CA GLU A 73 -10.69 8.05 -15.80
C GLU A 73 -11.18 9.25 -14.99
N TYR A 74 -10.75 9.32 -13.74
CA TYR A 74 -10.98 10.46 -12.86
C TYR A 74 -9.65 11.19 -12.65
N GLU A 75 -9.64 12.49 -12.91
CA GLU A 75 -8.56 13.38 -12.50
C GLU A 75 -8.93 13.97 -11.13
N ILE A 76 -8.19 13.59 -10.09
CA ILE A 76 -8.41 14.05 -8.71
C ILE A 76 -7.23 14.91 -8.31
N ARG A 77 -7.50 16.15 -7.90
CA ARG A 77 -6.50 17.09 -7.38
C ARG A 77 -6.87 17.43 -5.94
N VAL A 78 -5.91 17.31 -5.03
CA VAL A 78 -6.07 17.71 -3.62
C VAL A 78 -5.11 18.85 -3.34
N LEU A 79 -5.64 20.03 -3.02
CA LEU A 79 -4.86 21.17 -2.56
C LEU A 79 -4.91 21.23 -1.04
N VAL A 80 -3.74 21.23 -0.40
CA VAL A 80 -3.61 21.38 1.05
C VAL A 80 -2.85 22.67 1.33
N THR A 81 -3.45 23.56 2.13
CA THR A 81 -2.84 24.82 2.56
C THR A 81 -2.46 24.70 4.03
N VAL A 82 -1.21 25.03 4.37
CA VAL A 82 -0.66 24.87 5.72
C VAL A 82 0.11 26.11 6.16
N GLU A 83 0.21 26.29 7.48
CA GLU A 83 1.10 27.24 8.14
C GLU A 83 2.16 26.47 8.94
N GLU A 84 3.40 26.92 8.90
CA GLU A 84 4.50 26.38 9.68
C GLU A 84 5.16 27.48 10.51
N ASP A 85 5.42 27.20 11.79
CA ASP A 85 6.26 28.05 12.63
C ASP A 85 7.73 27.61 12.52
N ILE A 86 8.51 28.41 11.80
CA ILE A 86 9.95 28.16 11.58
C ILE A 86 10.83 28.44 12.80
N ALA A 87 10.28 29.02 13.87
CA ALA A 87 11.01 29.29 15.11
C ALA A 87 11.02 28.08 16.07
N GLU A 88 10.09 27.14 15.91
CA GLU A 88 10.08 25.90 16.69
C GLU A 88 11.08 24.89 16.10
N SER A 89 12.20 24.71 16.79
CA SER A 89 13.23 23.73 16.42
C SER A 89 12.67 22.31 16.42
N GLN A 90 12.49 21.74 15.23
CA GLN A 90 12.11 20.35 15.03
C GLN A 90 13.27 19.44 15.48
N VAL A 91 13.10 18.67 16.56
CA VAL A 91 14.09 17.66 16.95
C VAL A 91 13.94 16.48 16.01
N VAL A 92 14.71 16.48 14.92
CA VAL A 92 14.84 15.30 14.06
C VAL A 92 15.53 14.23 14.88
N ALA A 93 14.78 13.23 15.33
CA ALA A 93 15.36 12.03 15.93
C ALA A 93 16.19 11.34 14.86
N THR A 94 17.48 11.66 14.83
CA THR A 94 18.47 10.93 14.05
C THR A 94 18.57 9.56 14.73
N GLU A 95 18.09 8.53 14.05
CA GLU A 95 18.29 7.13 14.43
C GLU A 95 19.80 6.92 14.54
N THR A 96 20.33 7.06 15.76
CA THR A 96 21.75 6.87 16.03
C THR A 96 21.93 5.39 16.29
N GLU A 97 22.59 4.74 15.33
CA GLU A 97 23.28 3.48 15.49
C GLU A 97 24.02 3.47 16.84
N THR A 98 23.64 2.57 17.76
CA THR A 98 24.53 2.12 18.84
C THR A 98 24.19 0.67 19.17
N GLU A 99 24.38 -0.22 18.20
CA GLU A 99 24.88 -1.56 18.51
C GLU A 99 26.40 -1.45 18.56
N ARG A 100 26.97 -1.35 19.77
CA ARG A 100 28.28 -1.92 20.11
C ARG A 100 28.55 -1.86 21.61
N GLU A 101 29.00 -3.02 22.10
CA GLU A 101 29.85 -3.24 23.27
C GLU A 101 29.19 -3.26 24.65
N LYS A 102 28.61 -4.43 24.98
CA LYS A 102 28.75 -5.05 26.31
C LYS A 102 28.84 -6.58 26.20
N GLU A 103 29.92 -7.07 25.61
CA GLU A 103 30.45 -8.42 25.86
C GLU A 103 31.96 -8.28 26.03
N ASP A 104 32.41 -7.99 27.26
CA ASP A 104 33.61 -8.55 27.87
C ASP A 104 33.83 -7.89 29.24
N GLU A 105 33.41 -8.58 30.30
CA GLU A 105 34.25 -8.80 31.49
C GLU A 105 33.49 -9.66 32.51
N SER A 106 33.73 -10.97 32.43
CA SER A 106 33.79 -11.88 33.57
C SER A 106 34.74 -13.01 33.14
N PRO A 107 35.76 -13.34 33.94
CA PRO A 107 35.50 -14.00 35.22
C PRO A 107 36.49 -13.61 36.36
N GLU A 108 35.99 -13.58 37.59
CA GLU A 108 36.80 -13.96 38.75
C GLU A 108 36.27 -15.30 39.28
N THR A 109 37.17 -16.29 39.37
CA THR A 109 37.03 -17.49 40.21
C THR A 109 38.39 -17.79 40.82
#